data_AF-A0A643EVM2-F1
#
_entry.id   AF-A0A643EVM2-F1
#
_cell.length_a   1.000
_cell.length_b   1.000
_cell.length_c   1.000
_cell.angle_alpha   90.00
_cell.angle_beta   90.00
_cell.angle_gamma   90.00
#
_symmetry.space_group_name_H-M   'P 1'
#
loop_
_entity.id
_entity.type
_entity.pdbx_description
1 polymer ?
#
loop_
_entity_poly.entity_id
_entity_poly.type
_entity_poly.pdbx_seq_one_letter_code
_entity_poly.pdbx_strand_id
1 'polypeptide(L)'
;MKNAGICAFILASVTAGSAMAQGQATQQMTPEALYKAAQNQLGIVEYCKDKGFATQDDIDSQQSIMKIMQAPADKSGLEEAQAAGKKGVVQSMGQETDVEDYAKTSGKSVEPFCQQITTAIKQAAAQLPK
;
A
#
# COMPACT_ATOMS: atom_id res chain seq x y z
N MET A 1 9.73 40.39 36.12
CA MET A 1 9.49 41.76 35.61
C MET A 1 9.77 41.72 34.12
N LYS A 2 8.73 41.70 33.27
CA LYS A 2 8.41 42.76 32.27
C LYS A 2 9.63 43.06 31.38
N ASN A 3 9.59 42.77 30.09
CA ASN A 3 8.94 43.67 29.14
C ASN A 3 8.27 42.98 27.96
N ALA A 4 7.07 43.48 27.68
CA ALA A 4 6.28 43.21 26.48
C ALA A 4 6.87 43.94 25.27
N GLY A 5 6.62 43.37 24.08
CA GLY A 5 6.84 44.01 22.80
C GLY A 5 5.90 43.39 21.77
N ILE A 6 4.64 43.84 21.79
CA ILE A 6 3.67 43.61 20.73
C ILE A 6 4.11 44.45 19.52
N CYS A 7 4.27 43.81 18.36
CA CYS A 7 4.15 44.46 17.05
C CYS A 7 3.26 43.57 16.18
N ALA A 8 1.98 43.94 16.11
CA ALA A 8 1.11 43.62 15.00
C ALA A 8 1.58 44.35 13.72
N PHE A 9 0.96 44.04 12.57
CA PHE A 9 1.23 44.48 11.19
C PHE A 9 2.13 43.48 10.42
N ILE A 10 1.78 42.92 9.25
CA ILE A 10 1.01 43.42 8.10
C ILE A 10 0.32 42.27 7.33
N LEU A 11 -0.92 42.52 6.91
CA LEU A 11 -1.65 41.80 5.86
C LEU A 11 -1.08 42.12 4.46
N ALA A 12 -0.91 41.06 3.66
CA ALA A 12 -0.85 41.03 2.20
C ALA A 12 0.31 41.76 1.47
N SER A 13 1.20 40.96 0.87
CA SER A 13 1.83 41.29 -0.40
C SER A 13 1.84 40.04 -1.29
N VAL A 14 0.91 40.03 -2.23
CA VAL A 14 1.01 39.23 -3.47
C VAL A 14 2.22 39.75 -4.24
N THR A 15 3.37 39.13 -4.04
CA THR A 15 4.46 39.20 -5.01
C THR A 15 4.37 37.98 -5.90
N ALA A 16 4.29 38.24 -7.20
CA ALA A 16 4.41 37.26 -8.26
C ALA A 16 5.75 36.53 -8.11
N GLY A 17 5.76 35.47 -7.32
CA GLY A 17 6.84 34.52 -7.19
C GLY A 17 6.55 33.37 -8.12
N SER A 18 7.47 33.14 -9.06
CA SER A 18 7.77 31.91 -9.77
C SER A 18 6.69 30.83 -9.64
N ALA A 19 6.05 30.50 -10.76
CA ALA A 19 5.34 29.25 -10.95
C ALA A 19 6.32 28.07 -10.76
N MET A 20 6.61 27.74 -9.50
CA MET A 20 7.01 26.41 -9.11
C MET A 20 5.74 25.59 -9.26
N ALA A 21 5.50 25.14 -10.49
CA ALA A 21 4.69 23.97 -10.73
C ALA A 21 5.33 22.84 -9.91
N GLN A 22 4.92 22.72 -8.65
CA GLN A 22 5.06 21.48 -7.90
C GLN A 22 4.12 20.49 -8.58
N GLY A 23 4.52 20.01 -9.75
CA GLY A 23 4.13 18.71 -10.25
C GLY A 23 4.72 17.71 -9.27
N GLN A 24 4.05 17.52 -8.14
CA GLN A 24 4.10 16.24 -7.45
C GLN A 24 3.57 15.25 -8.48
N ALA A 25 4.48 14.65 -9.25
CA ALA A 25 4.18 13.48 -10.04
C ALA A 25 3.79 12.39 -9.03
N THR A 26 2.51 12.33 -8.68
CA THR A 26 1.91 11.12 -8.17
C THR A 26 2.14 10.10 -9.27
N GLN A 27 3.10 9.19 -9.09
CA GLN A 27 3.26 8.06 -10.00
C GLN A 27 1.98 7.23 -9.91
N GLN A 28 1.02 7.54 -10.78
CA GLN A 28 -0.19 6.76 -10.94
C GLN A 28 0.20 5.43 -11.56
N MET A 29 -0.07 4.35 -10.82
CA MET A 29 0.09 2.99 -11.33
C MET A 29 -0.97 2.74 -12.41
N THR A 30 -0.57 2.14 -13.53
CA THR A 30 -1.51 1.69 -14.57
C THR A 30 -2.48 0.65 -13.98
N PRO A 31 -3.74 0.54 -14.45
CA PRO A 31 -4.70 -0.46 -13.98
C PRO A 31 -4.13 -1.89 -13.98
N GLU A 32 -3.35 -2.25 -14.99
CA GLU A 32 -2.72 -3.57 -15.12
C GLU A 32 -1.68 -3.81 -14.01
N ALA A 33 -0.78 -2.85 -13.80
CA ALA A 33 0.19 -2.91 -12.71
C ALA A 33 -0.50 -2.93 -11.33
N LEU A 34 -1.62 -2.21 -11.16
CA LEU A 34 -2.40 -2.24 -9.93
C LEU A 34 -3.02 -3.61 -9.69
N TYR A 35 -3.60 -4.23 -10.72
CA TYR A 35 -4.14 -5.59 -10.63
C TYR A 35 -3.04 -6.61 -10.31
N LYS A 36 -1.87 -6.50 -10.94
CA LYS A 36 -0.71 -7.36 -10.64
C LYS A 36 -0.22 -7.18 -9.21
N ALA A 37 -0.17 -5.95 -8.69
CA ALA A 37 0.14 -5.70 -7.28
C ALA A 37 -0.90 -6.30 -6.34
N ALA A 38 -2.20 -6.20 -6.67
CA ALA A 38 -3.26 -6.85 -5.91
C ALA A 38 -3.17 -8.39 -5.94
N GLN A 39 -2.69 -8.96 -7.06
CA GLN A 39 -2.42 -10.39 -7.20
C GLN A 39 -1.23 -10.83 -6.33
N ASN A 40 -0.15 -10.04 -6.27
CA ASN A 40 0.95 -10.28 -5.31
C ASN A 40 0.46 -10.14 -3.86
N GLN A 41 -0.35 -9.13 -3.56
CA GLN A 41 -0.96 -8.92 -2.25
C GLN A 41 -1.85 -10.10 -1.81
N LEU A 42 -2.59 -10.72 -2.74
CA LEU A 42 -3.31 -11.96 -2.48
C LEU A 42 -2.38 -13.09 -2.05
N GLY A 43 -1.26 -13.27 -2.74
CA GLY A 43 -0.21 -14.21 -2.36
C GLY A 43 0.35 -13.94 -0.95
N ILE A 44 0.59 -12.67 -0.61
CA ILE A 44 1.07 -12.28 0.73
C ILE A 44 0.06 -12.66 1.82
N VAL A 45 -1.24 -12.51 1.56
CA VAL A 45 -2.29 -12.87 2.53
C VAL A 45 -2.36 -14.38 2.71
N GLU A 46 -2.22 -15.14 1.62
CA GLU A 46 -2.09 -16.61 1.67
C GLU A 46 -0.87 -17.03 2.52
N TYR A 47 0.28 -16.38 2.30
CA TYR A 47 1.48 -16.56 3.13
C TYR A 47 1.22 -16.25 4.62
N CYS A 48 0.56 -15.12 4.92
CA CYS A 48 0.20 -14.75 6.29
C CYS A 48 -0.75 -15.75 6.94
N LYS A 49 -1.67 -16.35 6.17
CA LYS A 49 -2.55 -17.43 6.65
C LYS A 49 -1.76 -18.68 6.97
N ASP A 50 -0.82 -19.07 6.10
CA ASP A 50 0.05 -20.24 6.33
C ASP A 50 0.96 -20.06 7.56
N LYS A 51 1.31 -18.82 7.90
CA LYS A 51 2.03 -18.47 9.14
C LYS A 51 1.13 -18.38 10.38
N GLY A 52 -0.19 -18.48 10.23
CA GLY A 52 -1.17 -18.41 11.32
C GLY A 52 -1.58 -16.99 11.73
N PHE A 53 -1.27 -15.97 10.91
CA PHE A 53 -1.54 -14.55 11.20
C PHE A 53 -2.64 -13.92 10.31
N ALA A 54 -3.30 -14.72 9.47
CA ALA A 54 -4.46 -14.34 8.66
C ALA A 54 -5.47 -15.48 8.60
N THR A 55 -6.71 -15.17 8.22
CA THR A 55 -7.81 -16.14 8.07
C THR A 55 -8.23 -16.31 6.61
N GLN A 56 -9.14 -17.24 6.35
CA GLN A 56 -9.76 -17.36 5.03
C GLN A 56 -10.55 -16.08 4.66
N ASP A 57 -11.23 -15.46 5.63
CA ASP A 57 -11.97 -14.21 5.41
C ASP A 57 -11.06 -13.05 4.92
N ASP A 58 -9.79 -13.05 5.32
CA ASP A 58 -8.80 -12.06 4.84
C ASP A 58 -8.51 -12.25 3.34
N ILE A 59 -8.38 -13.51 2.89
CA ILE A 59 -8.22 -13.87 1.48
C ILE A 59 -9.47 -13.46 0.69
N ASP A 60 -10.64 -13.80 1.21
CA ASP A 60 -11.91 -13.52 0.56
C ASP A 60 -12.17 -12.00 0.45
N SER A 61 -11.73 -11.24 1.45
CA SER A 61 -11.76 -9.77 1.44
C SER A 61 -10.84 -9.20 0.34
N GLN A 62 -9.61 -9.70 0.22
CA GLN A 62 -8.70 -9.30 -0.86
C GLN A 62 -9.29 -9.60 -2.24
N GLN A 63 -9.86 -10.79 -2.42
CA GLN A 63 -10.52 -11.16 -3.68
C GLN A 63 -11.73 -10.26 -3.98
N SER A 64 -12.48 -9.84 -2.96
CA SER A 64 -13.62 -8.93 -3.13
C SER A 64 -13.19 -7.55 -3.61
N ILE A 65 -12.05 -7.04 -3.13
CA ILE A 65 -11.42 -5.82 -3.66
C ILE A 65 -11.04 -6.04 -5.13
N MET A 66 -10.44 -7.17 -5.47
CA MET A 66 -10.04 -7.45 -6.86
C MET A 66 -11.22 -7.55 -7.83
N LYS A 67 -12.42 -7.93 -7.37
CA LYS A 67 -13.63 -8.01 -8.21
C LYS A 67 -14.11 -6.65 -8.72
N ILE A 68 -13.82 -5.56 -8.00
CA ILE A 68 -14.17 -4.21 -8.46
C ILE A 68 -13.09 -3.60 -9.36
N MET A 69 -11.94 -4.24 -9.47
CA MET A 69 -10.85 -3.80 -10.32
C MET A 69 -11.09 -4.24 -11.76
N GLN A 70 -10.58 -3.47 -12.71
CA GLN A 70 -10.52 -3.91 -14.10
C GLN A 70 -9.43 -4.98 -14.23
N ALA A 71 -9.83 -6.23 -14.48
CA ALA A 71 -8.89 -7.30 -14.79
C ALA A 71 -8.18 -7.02 -16.13
N PRO A 72 -6.86 -7.22 -16.20
CA PRO A 72 -6.11 -6.99 -17.44
C PRO A 72 -6.45 -8.06 -18.49
N ALA A 73 -6.42 -7.67 -19.76
CA ALA A 73 -6.57 -8.60 -20.88
C ALA A 73 -5.34 -9.53 -20.98
N ASP A 74 -4.15 -8.97 -20.76
CA ASP A 74 -2.91 -9.72 -20.64
C ASP A 74 -2.75 -10.24 -19.21
N LYS A 75 -2.64 -11.57 -19.06
CA LYS A 75 -2.48 -12.24 -17.77
C LYS A 75 -1.03 -12.59 -17.44
N SER A 76 -0.09 -12.21 -18.31
CA SER A 76 1.32 -12.51 -18.14
C SER A 76 1.86 -11.93 -16.83
N GLY A 77 2.56 -12.76 -16.04
CA GLY A 77 3.15 -12.31 -14.79
C GLY A 77 2.20 -12.31 -13.58
N LEU A 78 0.90 -12.61 -13.75
CA LEU A 78 -0.06 -12.62 -12.62
C LEU A 78 0.18 -13.82 -11.70
N GLU A 79 0.40 -15.01 -12.26
CA GLU A 79 0.66 -16.21 -11.46
C GLU A 79 1.99 -16.10 -10.72
N GLU A 80 3.02 -15.55 -11.38
CA GLU A 80 4.32 -15.29 -10.80
C GLU A 80 4.24 -14.27 -9.68
N ALA A 81 3.43 -13.21 -9.84
CA ALA A 81 3.19 -12.22 -8.79
C ALA A 81 2.54 -12.86 -7.56
N GLN A 82 1.52 -13.70 -7.74
CA GLN A 82 0.90 -14.43 -6.63
C GLN A 82 1.88 -15.41 -5.97
N ALA A 83 2.62 -16.16 -6.78
CA ALA A 83 3.59 -17.14 -6.30
C ALA A 83 4.73 -16.47 -5.51
N ALA A 84 5.18 -15.28 -5.91
CA ALA A 84 6.11 -14.46 -5.14
C ALA A 84 5.50 -14.06 -3.79
N GLY A 85 4.25 -13.58 -3.80
CA GLY A 85 3.52 -13.23 -2.57
C GLY A 85 3.40 -14.42 -1.60
N LYS A 86 3.09 -15.62 -2.11
CA LYS A 86 3.01 -16.87 -1.33
C LYS A 86 4.33 -17.25 -0.66
N LYS A 87 5.46 -16.77 -1.20
CA LYS A 87 6.79 -16.95 -0.63
C LYS A 87 7.16 -15.86 0.38
N GLY A 88 6.26 -14.90 0.65
CA GLY A 88 6.53 -13.75 1.51
C GLY A 88 7.32 -12.65 0.80
N VAL A 89 7.26 -12.57 -0.53
CA VAL A 89 7.94 -11.52 -1.31
C VAL A 89 6.94 -10.48 -1.79
N VAL A 90 7.10 -9.25 -1.32
CA VAL A 90 6.31 -8.09 -1.76
C VAL A 90 6.94 -7.53 -3.03
N GLN A 91 6.18 -7.51 -4.11
CA GLN A 91 6.57 -6.87 -5.37
C GLN A 91 5.88 -5.52 -5.49
N SER A 92 6.66 -4.43 -5.45
CA SER A 92 6.12 -3.07 -5.56
C SER A 92 7.04 -2.19 -6.39
N MET A 93 6.47 -1.52 -7.41
CA MET A 93 7.17 -0.54 -8.24
C MET A 93 8.51 -1.03 -8.82
N GLY A 94 8.59 -2.32 -9.18
CA GLY A 94 9.80 -2.94 -9.72
C GLY A 94 10.89 -3.25 -8.69
N GLN A 95 10.55 -3.21 -7.39
CA GLN A 95 11.39 -3.68 -6.29
C GLN A 95 10.75 -4.91 -5.64
N GLU A 96 11.59 -5.78 -5.10
CA GLU A 96 11.18 -6.94 -4.32
C GLU A 96 11.68 -6.81 -2.90
N THR A 97 10.80 -7.05 -1.94
CA THR A 97 11.14 -7.06 -0.51
C THR A 97 10.72 -8.38 0.09
N ASP A 98 11.68 -9.13 0.63
CA ASP A 98 11.41 -10.32 1.43
C ASP A 98 10.95 -9.91 2.84
N VAL A 99 9.78 -10.38 3.23
CA VAL A 99 9.12 -10.01 4.49
C VAL A 99 9.84 -10.59 5.70
N GLU A 100 10.40 -11.80 5.59
CA GLU A 100 11.14 -12.45 6.67
C GLU A 100 12.46 -11.71 6.92
N ASP A 101 13.16 -11.34 5.86
CA ASP A 101 14.39 -10.56 5.99
C ASP A 101 14.13 -9.16 6.52
N TYR A 102 13.06 -8.49 6.07
CA TYR A 102 12.63 -7.22 6.64
C TYR A 102 12.32 -7.33 8.14
N ALA A 103 11.60 -8.37 8.55
CA ALA A 103 11.27 -8.63 9.95
C ALA A 103 12.54 -8.85 10.79
N LYS A 104 13.47 -9.70 10.31
CA LYS A 104 14.76 -9.98 10.97
C LYS A 104 15.59 -8.70 11.15
N THR A 105 15.78 -7.92 10.09
CA THR A 105 16.55 -6.66 10.16
C THR A 105 15.91 -5.66 11.12
N SER A 106 14.57 -5.69 11.23
CA SER A 106 13.83 -4.84 12.16
C SER A 106 13.78 -5.38 13.60
N GLY A 107 14.36 -6.55 13.88
CA GLY A 107 14.29 -7.21 15.19
C GLY A 107 12.87 -7.63 15.59
N LYS A 108 12.00 -7.88 14.61
CA LYS A 108 10.58 -8.23 14.79
C LYS A 108 10.27 -9.60 14.21
N SER A 109 9.12 -10.14 14.56
CA SER A 109 8.50 -11.25 13.83
C SER A 109 7.75 -10.73 12.60
N VAL A 110 7.27 -11.65 11.76
CA VAL A 110 6.41 -11.36 10.60
C VAL A 110 4.98 -10.98 11.00
N GLU A 111 4.56 -11.31 12.23
CA GLU A 111 3.20 -11.08 12.72
C GLU A 111 2.70 -9.63 12.56
N PRO A 112 3.46 -8.58 12.96
CA PRO A 112 2.98 -7.20 12.83
C PRO A 112 2.79 -6.78 11.38
N PHE A 113 3.61 -7.31 10.46
CA PHE A 113 3.44 -7.07 9.03
C PHE A 113 2.14 -7.70 8.52
N CYS A 114 1.88 -8.95 8.87
CA CYS A 114 0.63 -9.63 8.48
C CYS A 114 -0.61 -8.93 9.06
N GLN A 115 -0.56 -8.52 10.33
CA GLN A 115 -1.65 -7.77 10.98
C GLN A 115 -1.92 -6.43 10.29
N GLN A 116 -0.88 -5.70 9.90
CA GLN A 116 -1.03 -4.44 9.19
C GLN A 116 -1.75 -4.64 7.86
N ILE A 117 -1.35 -5.66 7.10
CA ILE A 117 -1.93 -5.95 5.78
C ILE A 117 -3.37 -6.41 5.88
N THR A 118 -3.67 -7.39 6.74
CA THR A 118 -5.05 -7.89 6.90
C THR A 118 -5.99 -6.82 7.42
N THR A 119 -5.52 -5.94 8.31
CA THR A 119 -6.28 -4.76 8.76
C THR A 119 -6.59 -3.81 7.60
N ALA A 120 -5.60 -3.48 6.78
CA ALA A 120 -5.80 -2.61 5.62
C ALA A 120 -6.78 -3.23 4.61
N ILE A 121 -6.69 -4.53 4.37
CA ILE A 121 -7.61 -5.27 3.48
C ILE A 121 -9.04 -5.21 4.01
N LYS A 122 -9.26 -5.48 5.31
CA LYS A 122 -10.60 -5.38 5.92
C LYS A 122 -11.17 -3.98 5.78
N GLN A 123 -10.36 -2.96 6.04
CA GLN A 123 -10.76 -1.56 5.92
C GLN A 123 -11.12 -1.18 4.48
N ALA A 124 -10.37 -1.67 3.51
CA ALA A 124 -10.65 -1.44 2.09
C ALA A 124 -11.91 -2.21 1.63
N ALA A 125 -12.04 -3.47 2.02
CA ALA A 125 -13.22 -4.29 1.70
C ALA A 125 -14.52 -3.71 2.29
N ALA A 126 -14.45 -3.13 3.49
CA ALA A 126 -15.60 -2.48 4.12
C ALA A 126 -16.09 -1.21 3.39
N GLN A 127 -15.25 -0.62 2.53
CA GLN A 127 -15.56 0.57 1.73
C GLN A 127 -16.08 0.25 0.33
N LEU A 128 -16.16 -1.03 -0.04
CA LEU A 128 -16.68 -1.43 -1.34
C LEU A 128 -18.17 -1.04 -1.47
N PRO A 129 -18.61 -0.57 -2.65
CA PRO A 129 -20.03 -0.38 -2.94
C PRO A 129 -20.80 -1.67 -2.69
N LYS A 130 -21.98 -1.56 -2.07
CA LYS A 130 -22.91 -2.68 -1.85
C LYS A 130 -23.75 -2.96 -3.09
#